data_AF-A0A202BRE9-F1
#
_entry.id   AF-A0A202BRE9-F1
#
_cell.length_a   1.000
_cell.length_b   1.000
_cell.length_c   1.000
_cell.angle_alpha   90.00
_cell.angle_beta   90.00
_cell.angle_gamma   90.00
#
_symmetry.space_group_name_H-M   'P 1'
#
loop_
_entity.id
_entity.type
_entity.pdbx_description
1 polymer ?
#
loop_
_entity_poly.entity_id
_entity_poly.type
_entity_poly.pdbx_seq_one_letter_code
_entity_poly.pdbx_strand_id
1 'polypeptide(L)'
;LQAQGGSMIMLAKGNRSQQVTDACKKHGGFYLGSIGGPAAVLAQGSIKSLECVEYPELGMEAIWKIEVEDFPAVILVDDKGNDFFQ
;
A
#
# COMPACT_ATOMS: atom_id res chain seq x y z
N LEU A 1 -9.73 10.58 -0.90
CA LEU A 1 -9.97 9.25 -1.52
C LEU A 1 -10.93 8.40 -0.69
N GLN A 2 -10.63 8.10 0.57
CA GLN A 2 -11.49 7.22 1.41
C GLN A 2 -12.92 7.74 1.60
N ALA A 3 -13.11 9.05 1.78
CA ALA A 3 -14.45 9.65 1.81
C ALA A 3 -15.27 9.44 0.52
N GLN A 4 -14.63 9.08 -0.59
CA GLN A 4 -15.24 8.74 -1.88
C GLN A 4 -15.21 7.22 -2.15
N GLY A 5 -14.87 6.39 -1.15
CA GLY A 5 -14.82 4.93 -1.26
C GLY A 5 -13.52 4.35 -1.85
N GLY A 6 -12.53 5.19 -2.17
CA GLY A 6 -11.25 4.75 -2.75
C GLY A 6 -10.08 4.73 -1.75
N SER A 7 -9.00 4.01 -2.05
CA SER A 7 -7.79 3.95 -1.20
C SER A 7 -8.06 3.42 0.22
N MET A 8 -8.97 2.45 0.34
CA MET A 8 -9.33 1.83 1.62
C MET A 8 -8.19 1.01 2.23
N ILE A 9 -7.41 0.34 1.39
CA ILE A 9 -6.24 -0.43 1.79
C ILE A 9 -5.05 0.12 1.02
N MET A 10 -3.99 0.47 1.74
CA MET A 10 -2.76 1.03 1.17
C MET A 10 -1.59 0.13 1.56
N LEU A 11 -0.62 -0.04 0.65
CA LEU A 11 0.59 -0.82 0.89
C LEU A 11 1.81 0.03 0.52
N ALA A 12 2.69 0.32 1.46
CA ALA A 12 3.94 1.04 1.21
C ALA A 12 5.00 0.73 2.28
N LYS A 13 5.95 1.64 2.50
CA LYS A 13 7.02 1.51 3.51
C LYS A 13 7.11 2.77 4.37
N GLY A 14 7.56 2.58 5.61
CA GLY A 14 7.79 3.66 6.58
C GLY A 14 6.54 4.08 7.35
N ASN A 15 6.75 4.86 8.41
CA ASN A 15 5.70 5.46 9.22
C ASN A 15 4.93 6.55 8.45
N ARG A 16 3.74 6.88 8.95
CA ARG A 16 2.84 7.87 8.34
C ARG A 16 2.51 8.95 9.36
N SER A 17 1.90 10.04 8.89
CA SER A 17 1.40 11.10 9.77
C SER A 17 0.03 10.73 10.36
N GLN A 18 -0.31 11.35 11.49
CA GLN A 18 -1.57 11.12 12.22
C GLN A 18 -2.83 11.23 11.33
N GLN A 19 -2.80 12.09 10.31
CA GLN A 19 -3.93 12.24 9.37
C GLN A 19 -4.34 10.93 8.70
N VAL A 20 -3.41 9.99 8.53
CA VAL A 20 -3.66 8.68 7.90
C VAL A 20 -4.34 7.75 8.88
N THR A 21 -3.87 7.72 10.13
CA THR A 21 -4.49 6.99 11.25
C THR A 21 -5.92 7.46 11.49
N ASP A 22 -6.13 8.78 11.50
CA ASP A 22 -7.46 9.37 11.67
C ASP A 22 -8.39 9.03 10.49
N ALA A 23 -7.86 9.03 9.26
CA ALA A 23 -8.62 8.66 8.07
C ALA A 23 -9.02 7.18 8.09
N CYS A 24 -8.08 6.27 8.39
CA CYS A 24 -8.34 4.84 8.53
C CYS A 24 -9.40 4.57 9.59
N LYS A 25 -9.29 5.20 10.77
CA LYS A 25 -10.30 5.11 11.83
C LYS A 25 -11.68 5.60 11.38
N LYS A 26 -11.72 6.74 10.70
CA LYS A 26 -12.98 7.37 10.27
C LYS A 26 -13.69 6.58 9.17
N HIS A 27 -12.94 5.96 8.27
CA HIS A 27 -13.47 5.38 7.04
C HIS A 27 -13.42 3.85 7.00
N GLY A 28 -12.77 3.18 7.96
CA GLY A 28 -12.61 1.72 7.94
C GLY A 28 -11.44 1.26 7.05
N GLY A 29 -10.38 2.08 6.98
CA GLY A 29 -9.22 1.81 6.13
C GLY A 29 -8.06 1.12 6.85
N PHE A 30 -7.09 0.62 6.09
CA PHE A 30 -5.87 -0.02 6.60
C PHE A 30 -4.63 0.46 5.86
N TYR A 31 -3.50 0.55 6.58
CA TYR A 31 -2.19 0.75 6.00
C TYR A 31 -1.31 -0.46 6.31
N LEU A 32 -0.85 -1.11 5.25
CA LEU A 32 0.04 -2.25 5.28
C LEU A 32 1.47 -1.78 4.99
N GLY A 33 2.41 -2.20 5.82
CA GLY A 33 3.83 -1.98 5.65
C GLY A 33 4.51 -3.17 5.01
N SER A 34 5.13 -2.95 3.85
CA SER A 34 6.10 -3.86 3.27
C SER A 34 7.52 -3.53 3.76
N ILE A 35 8.43 -4.50 3.64
CA ILE A 35 9.84 -4.32 3.96
C ILE A 35 10.49 -3.47 2.86
N GLY A 36 11.05 -2.32 3.23
CA GLY A 36 11.82 -1.48 2.31
C GLY A 36 13.22 -2.04 2.05
N GLY A 37 13.64 -2.07 0.78
CA GLY A 37 14.99 -2.51 0.38
C GLY A 37 15.06 -3.76 -0.51
N PRO A 38 14.40 -4.88 -0.19
CA PRO A 38 14.57 -6.16 -0.92
C PRO A 38 13.76 -6.22 -2.23
N ALA A 39 13.84 -5.19 -3.07
CA ALA A 39 13.05 -5.07 -4.30
C ALA A 39 13.28 -6.23 -5.28
N ALA A 40 14.53 -6.69 -5.44
CA ALA A 40 14.86 -7.81 -6.33
C ALA A 40 14.23 -9.13 -5.85
N VAL A 41 14.26 -9.39 -4.53
CA VAL A 41 13.66 -10.59 -3.93
C VAL A 41 12.15 -10.56 -4.09
N LEU A 42 11.51 -9.42 -3.85
CA LEU A 42 10.07 -9.25 -4.05
C LEU A 42 9.68 -9.42 -5.52
N ALA A 43 10.45 -8.85 -6.44
CA ALA A 43 10.19 -8.97 -7.87
C ALA A 43 10.30 -10.43 -8.36
N GLN A 44 11.30 -11.17 -7.89
CA GLN A 44 11.51 -12.56 -8.29
C GLN A 44 10.56 -13.54 -7.59
N GLY A 45 10.27 -13.33 -6.31
CA GLY A 45 9.51 -14.26 -5.49
C GLY A 45 8.00 -14.02 -5.53
N SER A 46 7.58 -12.75 -5.50
CA SER A 46 6.19 -12.38 -5.19
C SER A 46 5.44 -11.75 -6.36
N ILE A 47 6.08 -11.04 -7.29
CA ILE A 47 5.40 -10.40 -8.43
C ILE A 47 5.23 -11.40 -9.57
N LYS A 48 3.99 -11.64 -10.01
CA LYS A 48 3.64 -12.64 -11.04
C LYS A 48 3.32 -12.03 -12.39
N SER A 49 2.72 -10.85 -12.40
CA SER A 49 2.39 -10.12 -13.62
C SER A 49 2.39 -8.62 -13.36
N LEU A 50 2.54 -7.84 -14.45
CA LEU A 50 2.59 -6.39 -14.42
C LEU A 50 2.00 -5.84 -15.73
N GLU A 51 0.96 -5.02 -15.60
CA GLU A 51 0.18 -4.43 -16.70
C GLU A 51 0.06 -2.92 -16.48
N CYS A 52 0.41 -2.11 -17.48
CA CYS A 52 0.17 -0.67 -17.44
C CYS A 52 -1.29 -0.40 -17.74
N VAL A 53 -2.01 0.22 -16.79
CA VAL A 53 -3.45 0.49 -16.90
C VAL A 53 -3.71 1.91 -17.38
N GLU A 54 -2.96 2.89 -16.89
CA GLU A 54 -3.22 4.30 -17.18
C GLU A 54 -1.94 5.14 -17.05
N TYR A 55 -1.89 6.24 -17.80
CA TYR A 55 -0.79 7.22 -17.83
C TYR A 55 0.59 6.63 -18.19
N PRO A 56 0.74 5.87 -19.30
CA PRO A 56 2.02 5.28 -19.70
C PRO A 56 3.13 6.31 -19.96
N GLU A 57 2.76 7.55 -20.29
CA GLU A 57 3.68 8.67 -20.46
C GLU A 57 4.45 9.05 -19.19
N LEU A 58 3.96 8.65 -18.00
CA LEU A 58 4.64 8.88 -16.72
C LEU A 58 5.74 7.83 -16.42
N GLY A 59 5.94 6.86 -17.32
CA GLY A 59 6.99 5.85 -17.18
C GLY A 59 6.80 5.00 -15.93
N MET A 60 7.79 4.98 -15.03
CA MET A 60 7.73 4.18 -13.81
C MET A 60 6.64 4.64 -12.81
N GLU A 61 6.12 5.87 -12.96
CA GLU A 61 5.06 6.43 -12.12
C GLU A 61 3.64 6.19 -12.66
N ALA A 62 3.51 5.47 -13.78
CA ALA A 62 2.21 5.10 -14.35
C ALA A 62 1.37 4.24 -13.37
N ILE A 63 0.07 4.10 -13.65
CA ILE A 63 -0.79 3.20 -12.87
C ILE A 63 -0.57 1.77 -13.37
N TRP A 64 -0.03 0.93 -12.49
CA TRP A 64 0.22 -0.48 -12.77
C TRP A 64 -0.76 -1.37 -12.03
N LYS A 65 -1.30 -2.36 -12.74
CA LYS A 65 -1.96 -3.51 -12.14
C LYS A 65 -0.93 -4.63 -12.03
N ILE A 66 -0.74 -5.12 -10.82
CA ILE A 66 0.18 -6.22 -10.52
C ILE A 66 -0.58 -7.35 -9.86
N GLU A 67 -0.21 -8.58 -10.18
CA GLU A 67 -0.63 -9.77 -9.42
C GLU A 67 0.53 -10.23 -8.55
N VAL A 68 0.23 -10.50 -7.29
CA VAL A 68 1.23 -10.89 -6.31
C VAL A 68 0.82 -12.17 -5.58
N GLU A 69 1.80 -12.96 -5.19
CA GLU A 69 1.66 -14.17 -4.36
C GLU A 69 2.67 -14.07 -3.22
N ASP A 70 2.30 -14.50 -2.02
CA ASP A 70 3.17 -14.48 -0.83
C ASP A 70 3.90 -13.14 -0.59
N PHE A 71 3.23 -12.02 -0.87
CA PHE A 71 3.81 -10.69 -0.70
C PHE A 71 3.80 -10.31 0.79
N PRO A 72 4.98 -10.15 1.44
CA PRO A 72 5.04 -9.90 2.86
C PRO A 72 4.58 -8.48 3.21
N ALA A 73 3.66 -8.38 4.17
CA ALA A 73 3.24 -7.11 4.75
C ALA A 73 2.79 -7.27 6.21
N VAL A 74 2.83 -6.17 6.96
CA VAL A 74 2.36 -6.06 8.34
C VAL A 74 1.33 -4.95 8.44
N ILE A 75 0.29 -5.11 9.27
CA ILE A 75 -0.65 -4.02 9.56
C ILE A 75 0.09 -2.96 10.37
N LEU A 76 0.27 -1.78 9.79
CA LEU A 76 0.88 -0.63 10.46
C LEU A 76 -0.16 0.31 11.04
N VAL A 77 -1.28 0.51 10.34
CA VAL A 77 -2.43 1.27 10.84
C VAL A 77 -3.69 0.46 10.60
N ASP A 78 -4.52 0.36 11.63
CA ASP A 78 -5.82 -0.31 11.56
C ASP A 78 -7.01 0.68 11.45
N ASP A 79 -8.18 0.10 11.29
CA ASP A 79 -9.47 0.80 11.21
C ASP A 79 -10.00 1.32 12.55
N LYS A 80 -9.23 1.18 13.64
CA LYS A 80 -9.62 1.58 15.00
C LYS A 80 -8.82 2.78 15.50
N GLY A 81 -7.83 3.21 14.72
CA GLY A 81 -6.92 4.31 15.03
C GLY A 81 -5.68 3.88 15.79
N ASN A 82 -5.30 2.60 15.72
CA ASN A 82 -4.02 2.12 16.21
C ASN A 82 -2.95 2.35 15.15
N ASP A 83 -1.76 2.75 15.59
CA ASP A 83 -0.56 2.96 14.76
C ASP A 83 0.60 2.22 15.41
N PHE A 84 1.25 1.32 14.66
CA PHE A 84 2.36 0.50 15.13
C PHE A 84 3.55 1.31 15.67
N PHE A 85 3.74 2.55 15.19
CA PHE A 85 4.89 3.38 15.57
C PHE A 85 4.63 4.33 16.74
N GLN A 86 3.46 4.26 17.39
CA GLN A 86 3.09 5.09 18.53
C GLN A 86 3.00 4.32 19.85
#